data_AF-A0A352HPM0-F1
#
_entry.id   AF-A0A352HPM0-F1
#
_cell.length_a   1.000
_cell.length_b   1.000
_cell.length_c   1.000
_cell.angle_alpha   90.00
_cell.angle_beta   90.00
_cell.angle_gamma   90.00
#
_symmetry.space_group_name_H-M   'P 1'
#
loop_
_entity.id
_entity.type
_entity.pdbx_description
1 polymer ?
#
loop_
_entity_poly.entity_id
_entity_poly.type
_entity_poly.pdbx_seq_one_letter_code
_entity_poly.pdbx_strand_id
1 'polypeptide(L)'
;MKQLFIRIMCAVAALLAAIGASAGKAEPRHLTADSVFIKLPVDVIQVLNVSSRMDMLDYYRNDSIYRAPNLPGGESCLRRVTPSYLEAELTAVSTIQ
;
A
#
# COMPACT_ATOMS: atom_id res chain seq x y z
N MET A 1 35.67 16.18 -37.94
CA MET A 1 34.24 15.77 -37.91
C MET A 1 34.05 14.30 -37.48
N LYS A 2 34.74 13.31 -38.07
CA LYS A 2 34.63 11.88 -37.70
C LYS A 2 34.80 11.58 -36.19
N GLN A 3 35.77 12.22 -35.54
CA GLN A 3 36.06 12.04 -34.11
C GLN A 3 34.97 12.60 -33.17
N LEU A 4 34.20 13.60 -33.64
CA LEU A 4 33.12 14.21 -32.88
C LEU A 4 31.88 13.29 -32.89
N PHE A 5 31.57 12.69 -34.04
CA PHE A 5 30.47 11.73 -34.18
C PHE A 5 30.67 10.47 -33.32
N ILE A 6 31.89 9.95 -33.23
CA ILE A 6 32.21 8.77 -32.41
C ILE A 6 31.97 9.07 -30.92
N ARG A 7 32.40 10.25 -30.45
CA ARG A 7 32.20 10.66 -29.05
C ARG A 7 30.71 10.83 -28.70
N ILE A 8 29.93 11.39 -29.62
CA ILE A 8 28.48 11.55 -29.44
C ILE A 8 27.79 10.19 -29.38
N MET A 9 28.14 9.24 -30.25
CA MET A 9 27.57 7.88 -30.20
C MET A 9 27.92 7.15 -28.89
N CYS A 10 29.15 7.25 -28.40
CA CYS A 10 29.53 6.62 -27.13
C CYS A 10 28.76 7.21 -25.93
N ALA A 11 28.53 8.53 -25.92
CA ALA A 11 27.75 9.18 -24.86
C ALA A 11 26.27 8.75 -24.87
N VAL A 12 25.68 8.60 -26.06
CA VAL A 12 24.29 8.12 -26.20
C VAL A 12 24.16 6.65 -25.80
N ALA A 13 25.14 5.81 -26.15
CA ALA A 13 25.17 4.41 -25.74
C ALA A 13 25.30 4.25 -24.21
N ALA A 14 26.13 5.08 -23.57
CA ALA A 14 26.27 5.10 -22.11
C ALA A 14 24.99 5.54 -21.40
N LEU A 15 24.28 6.54 -21.95
CA LEU A 15 23.00 7.00 -21.41
C LEU A 15 21.90 5.94 -21.53
N LEU A 16 21.83 5.24 -22.67
CA LEU A 16 20.86 4.16 -22.89
C LEU A 16 21.12 2.94 -21.98
N ALA A 17 22.38 2.61 -21.71
CA ALA A 17 22.75 1.54 -20.78
C ALA A 17 22.37 1.86 -19.33
N ALA A 18 22.41 3.13 -18.93
CA ALA A 18 21.99 3.57 -17.59
C ALA A 18 20.47 3.47 -17.36
N ILE A 19 19.66 3.62 -18.43
CA ILE A 19 18.19 3.56 -18.34
C ILE A 19 17.71 2.10 -18.18
N GLY A 20 18.42 1.12 -18.76
CA GLY A 20 18.07 -0.29 -18.68
C GLY A 20 18.35 -0.96 -17.33
N ALA A 21 19.14 -0.32 -16.45
CA ALA A 21 19.58 -0.90 -15.19
C ALA A 21 18.63 -0.64 -14.00
N SER A 22 17.57 0.16 -14.17
CA SER A 22 16.61 0.45 -13.09
C SER A 22 15.37 -0.45 -13.07
N ALA A 23 15.34 -1.51 -13.88
CA ALA A 23 14.35 -2.56 -13.73
C ALA A 23 14.70 -3.40 -12.49
N GLY A 24 14.50 -2.80 -11.31
CA GLY A 24 14.58 -3.47 -10.04
C GLY A 24 13.71 -4.72 -10.12
N LYS A 25 14.33 -5.88 -9.87
CA LYS A 25 13.61 -7.14 -9.73
C LYS A 25 12.48 -6.89 -8.74
N ALA A 26 11.23 -6.97 -9.21
CA ALA A 26 10.09 -6.91 -8.33
C ALA A 26 10.25 -8.07 -7.34
N GLU A 27 10.62 -7.77 -6.09
CA GLU A 27 10.61 -8.76 -5.04
C GLU A 27 9.21 -9.40 -4.98
N PRO A 28 9.11 -10.70 -4.64
CA PRO A 28 7.82 -11.31 -4.37
C PRO A 28 7.11 -10.44 -3.34
N ARG A 29 6.01 -9.80 -3.73
CA ARG A 29 5.25 -8.93 -2.84
C ARG A 29 4.63 -9.82 -1.76
N HIS A 30 5.32 -9.95 -0.63
CA HIS A 30 4.81 -10.69 0.52
C HIS A 30 3.43 -10.13 0.88
N LEU A 31 2.45 -11.02 1.00
CA LEU A 31 1.11 -10.65 1.46
C LEU A 31 1.24 -10.15 2.90
N THR A 32 1.03 -8.85 3.08
CA THR A 32 0.98 -8.21 4.40
C THR A 32 -0.47 -8.01 4.82
N ALA A 33 -0.74 -8.05 6.12
CA ALA A 33 -2.09 -7.95 6.66
C ALA A 33 -2.79 -6.64 6.25
N ASP A 34 -2.06 -5.53 6.17
CA ASP A 34 -2.57 -4.25 5.66
C ASP A 34 -2.99 -4.32 4.18
N SER A 35 -2.19 -4.98 3.34
CA SER A 35 -2.49 -5.16 1.92
C SER A 35 -3.71 -6.05 1.69
N VAL A 36 -3.91 -7.06 2.54
CA VAL A 36 -5.09 -7.92 2.53
C VAL A 36 -6.31 -7.13 3.01
N PHE A 37 -6.18 -6.37 4.10
CA PHE A 37 -7.27 -5.58 4.67
C PHE A 37 -7.84 -4.57 3.67
N ILE A 38 -7.01 -3.92 2.86
CA ILE A 38 -7.46 -3.00 1.79
C ILE A 38 -8.14 -3.77 0.64
N LYS A 39 -7.59 -4.92 0.26
CA LYS A 39 -8.04 -5.71 -0.91
C LYS A 39 -9.23 -6.61 -0.63
N LEU A 40 -9.60 -6.83 0.64
CA LEU A 40 -10.78 -7.60 0.99
C LEU A 40 -12.00 -7.01 0.27
N PRO A 41 -12.81 -7.83 -0.42
CA PRO A 41 -14.03 -7.36 -1.07
C PRO A 41 -14.91 -6.63 -0.06
N VAL A 42 -15.59 -5.58 -0.51
CA VAL A 42 -16.57 -4.87 0.33
C VAL A 42 -17.65 -5.85 0.81
N ASP A 43 -17.98 -6.88 0.04
CA ASP A 43 -18.93 -7.91 0.46
C ASP A 43 -18.49 -8.71 1.70
N VAL A 44 -17.17 -8.75 1.97
CA VAL A 44 -16.60 -9.39 3.17
C VAL A 44 -16.56 -8.43 4.37
N ILE A 45 -16.27 -7.13 4.13
CA ILE A 45 -16.33 -6.08 5.15
C ILE A 45 -17.34 -5.01 4.70
N GLN A 46 -18.62 -5.36 4.73
CA GLN A 46 -19.67 -4.47 4.19
C GLN A 46 -19.78 -3.17 4.97
N VAL A 47 -19.39 -3.21 6.24
CA VAL A 47 -19.46 -2.09 7.17
C VAL A 47 -18.48 -0.95 6.87
N LEU A 48 -17.42 -1.20 6.08
CA LEU A 48 -16.38 -0.22 5.76
C LEU A 48 -16.06 -0.19 4.26
N ASN A 49 -16.10 1.00 3.68
CA ASN A 49 -15.62 1.21 2.32
C ASN A 49 -14.07 1.10 2.26
N VAL A 50 -13.52 1.02 1.04
CA VAL A 50 -12.07 0.89 0.84
C VAL A 50 -11.31 2.14 1.32
N SER A 51 -11.83 3.36 1.08
CA SER A 51 -11.10 4.59 1.44
C SER A 51 -10.94 4.71 2.96
N SER A 52 -11.99 4.44 3.72
CA SER A 52 -11.95 4.45 5.18
C SER A 52 -10.94 3.44 5.72
N ARG A 53 -10.79 2.27 5.09
CA ARG A 53 -9.75 1.30 5.45
C ARG A 53 -8.34 1.82 5.18
N MET A 54 -8.15 2.55 4.09
CA MET A 54 -6.88 3.22 3.80
C MET A 54 -6.58 4.32 4.81
N ASP A 55 -7.56 5.19 5.10
CA ASP A 55 -7.43 6.26 6.08
C ASP A 55 -7.07 5.68 7.46
N MET A 56 -7.76 4.62 7.89
CA MET A 56 -7.45 3.92 9.14
C MET A 56 -5.98 3.49 9.21
N LEU A 57 -5.45 2.89 8.14
CA LEU A 57 -4.06 2.44 8.07
C LEU A 57 -3.06 3.61 8.04
N ASP A 58 -3.37 4.68 7.31
CA ASP A 58 -2.48 5.83 7.18
C ASP A 58 -2.35 6.59 8.50
N TYR A 59 -3.45 6.77 9.22
CA TYR A 59 -3.41 7.34 10.57
C TYR A 59 -2.65 6.41 11.53
N TYR A 60 -2.89 5.09 11.48
CA TYR A 60 -2.23 4.13 12.36
C TYR A 60 -0.71 4.12 12.17
N ARG A 61 -0.24 4.22 10.92
CA ARG A 61 1.20 4.34 10.59
C ARG A 61 1.84 5.62 11.13
N ASN A 62 1.03 6.64 11.40
CA ASN A 62 1.45 7.91 11.98
C ASN A 62 1.12 7.98 13.48
N ASP A 63 1.10 6.82 14.17
CA ASP A 63 0.83 6.69 15.60
C ASP A 63 -0.49 7.31 16.06
N SER A 64 -1.49 7.35 15.18
CA SER A 64 -2.81 7.93 15.44
C SER A 64 -3.93 6.93 15.18
N ILE A 65 -4.96 6.92 16.04
CA ILE A 65 -6.13 6.05 15.84
C ILE A 65 -7.24 6.85 15.18
N TYR A 66 -7.47 6.59 13.89
CA TYR A 66 -8.64 7.09 13.18
C TYR A 66 -9.88 6.25 13.47
N ARG A 67 -11.00 6.94 13.70
CA ARG A 67 -12.31 6.35 13.93
C ARG A 67 -13.16 6.58 12.68
N ALA A 68 -13.28 5.54 11.87
CA ALA A 68 -14.02 5.59 10.62
C ALA A 68 -15.51 5.38 10.88
N PRO A 69 -16.41 6.24 10.39
CA PRO A 69 -17.85 5.98 10.43
C PRO A 69 -18.19 4.68 9.67
N ASN A 70 -19.00 3.82 10.27
CA ASN A 70 -19.44 2.56 9.68
C ASN A 70 -20.89 2.63 9.20
N LEU A 71 -21.30 1.69 8.33
CA LEU A 71 -22.66 1.67 7.77
C LEU A 71 -23.79 1.63 8.83
N PRO A 72 -23.67 0.88 9.95
CA PRO A 72 -24.67 0.90 11.02
C PRO A 72 -24.79 2.24 11.80
N GLY A 73 -23.96 3.24 11.51
CA GLY A 73 -23.99 4.55 12.19
C GLY A 73 -23.13 4.62 13.46
N GLY A 74 -22.26 3.63 13.68
CA GLY A 74 -21.21 3.66 14.70
C GLY A 74 -19.83 3.98 14.09
N GLU A 75 -18.78 3.60 14.81
CA GLU A 75 -17.39 3.79 14.38
C GLU A 75 -16.64 2.46 14.32
N SER A 76 -15.63 2.40 13.46
CA SER A 76 -14.65 1.33 13.38
C SER A 76 -13.24 1.89 13.58
N CYS A 77 -12.34 1.12 14.18
CA CYS A 77 -10.95 1.53 14.38
C CYS A 77 -9.99 0.34 14.39
N LEU A 78 -8.71 0.62 14.08
CA LEU A 78 -7.65 -0.38 14.20
C LEU A 78 -7.21 -0.49 15.66
N ARG A 79 -7.02 -1.73 16.13
CA ARG A 79 -6.51 -2.03 17.46
C ARG A 79 -5.04 -2.42 17.41
N ARG A 80 -4.68 -3.28 16.45
CA ARG A 80 -3.32 -3.78 16.29
C ARG A 80 -3.01 -4.02 14.82
N VAL A 81 -1.85 -3.56 14.36
CA VAL A 81 -1.35 -3.88 13.02
C VAL A 81 0.09 -4.34 13.12
N THR A 82 0.37 -5.52 12.57
CA THR A 82 1.71 -6.05 12.32
C THR A 82 1.77 -6.51 10.86
N PRO A 83 2.95 -6.86 10.32
CA PRO A 83 3.04 -7.35 8.95
C PRO A 83 2.18 -8.59 8.67
N SER A 84 1.93 -9.44 9.66
CA SER A 84 1.22 -10.71 9.52
C SER A 84 -0.14 -10.78 10.24
N TYR A 85 -0.53 -9.72 10.94
CA TYR A 85 -1.74 -9.69 11.76
C TYR A 85 -2.36 -8.30 11.76
N LEU A 86 -3.68 -8.22 11.64
CA LEU A 86 -4.42 -6.97 11.75
C LEU A 86 -5.70 -7.22 12.52
N GLU A 87 -5.91 -6.46 13.58
CA GLU A 87 -7.14 -6.46 14.35
C GLU A 87 -7.86 -5.14 14.17
N ALA A 88 -9.11 -5.21 13.71
CA ALA A 88 -9.99 -4.06 13.59
C ALA A 88 -11.29 -4.30 14.35
N GLU A 89 -11.69 -3.31 15.14
CA GLU A 89 -13.04 -3.22 15.67
C GLU A 89 -13.94 -2.64 14.59
N LEU A 90 -14.92 -3.42 14.16
CA LEU A 90 -15.86 -3.04 13.10
C LEU A 90 -17.09 -2.36 13.67
N THR A 91 -17.60 -2.89 14.78
CA THR A 91 -18.69 -2.32 15.58
C THR A 91 -18.39 -2.55 17.06
N ALA A 92 -19.21 -1.98 17.96
CA ALA A 92 -19.06 -2.17 19.40
C ALA A 92 -19.09 -3.65 19.87
N VAL A 93 -19.59 -4.57 19.03
CA VAL A 93 -19.73 -6.01 19.35
C VAL A 93 -19.05 -6.92 18.33
N SER A 94 -18.33 -6.38 17.35
CA SER A 94 -17.73 -7.18 16.27
C SER A 94 -16.32 -6.71 15.95
N THR A 95 -15.42 -7.68 15.90
CA THR A 95 -14.02 -7.52 15.53
C THR A 95 -13.66 -8.46 14.37
N ILE A 96 -12.65 -8.09 13.61
CA ILE A 96 -12.01 -8.93 12.59
C ILE A 96 -10.51 -9.03 12.87
N GLN A 97 -9.95 -10.21 12.61
CA GLN A 97 -8.55 -10.57 12.85
C GLN A 97 -8.01 -11.42 11.70
#